data_AF-A0A661WDN2-F1
#
_entry.id   AF-A0A661WDN2-F1
#
_cell.length_a   1.000
_cell.length_b   1.000
_cell.length_c   1.000
_cell.angle_alpha   90.00
_cell.angle_beta   90.00
_cell.angle_gamma   90.00
#
_symmetry.space_group_name_H-M   'P 1'
#
loop_
_entity.id
_entity.type
_entity.pdbx_description
1 polymer ?
#
loop_
_entity_poly.entity_id
_entity_poly.type
_entity_poly.pdbx_seq_one_letter_code
_entity_poly.pdbx_strand_id
1 'polypeptide(L)' 'MELKLVKIEKPEMTNFILGESHFVKTVEDIHEAMVNTVPGIKFGLAFNEASGRRLVRWTGTDEAMIELAKKNAL' A
#
# COMPACT_ATOMS: atom_id res chain seq x y z
N MET A 1 -17.92 12.92 -16.13
CA MET A 1 -17.71 11.93 -15.05
C MET A 1 -17.82 10.56 -15.69
N GLU A 2 -16.80 9.71 -15.52
CA GLU A 2 -16.75 8.36 -16.07
C GLU A 2 -16.60 7.38 -14.90
N LEU A 3 -17.39 6.31 -14.88
CA LEU A 3 -17.26 5.25 -13.88
C LEU A 3 -16.40 4.11 -14.45
N LYS A 4 -15.40 3.68 -13.68
CA LYS A 4 -14.51 2.59 -14.05
C LYS A 4 -14.55 1.49 -13.00
N LEU A 5 -14.56 0.24 -13.46
CA LEU A 5 -14.37 -0.92 -12.61
C LEU A 5 -12.89 -1.31 -12.64
N VAL A 6 -12.18 -1.13 -11.52
CA VAL A 6 -10.77 -1.51 -11.36
C VAL A 6 -10.73 -2.78 -10.52
N LYS A 7 -10.14 -3.84 -11.07
CA LYS A 7 -9.99 -5.12 -10.37
C LYS A 7 -8.75 -5.07 -9.49
N ILE A 8 -8.90 -5.41 -8.20
CA ILE A 8 -7.76 -5.62 -7.31
C ILE A 8 -7.20 -7.03 -7.52
N GLU A 9 -5.91 -7.11 -7.81
CA GLU A 9 -5.16 -8.37 -7.84
C GLU A 9 -4.70 -8.73 -6.44
N LYS A 10 -5.10 -9.91 -5.97
CA LYS A 10 -4.79 -10.40 -4.64
C LYS A 10 -4.75 -11.93 -4.63
N PRO A 11 -3.66 -12.59 -4.24
CA PRO A 11 -3.64 -14.03 -4.00
C PRO A 11 -4.74 -14.45 -3.01
N GLU A 12 -5.27 -15.67 -3.14
CA GLU A 12 -6.41 -16.10 -2.30
C GLU A 12 -6.10 -16.01 -0.80
N MET A 13 -4.90 -16.41 -0.38
CA MET A 13 -4.49 -16.46 1.03
C MET A 13 -3.94 -15.15 1.60
N THR A 14 -4.12 -14.00 0.95
CA THR A 14 -3.72 -12.69 1.50
C THR A 14 -4.92 -11.83 1.86
N ASN A 15 -4.75 -10.92 2.83
CA ASN A 15 -5.75 -9.88 3.11
C ASN A 15 -5.38 -8.59 2.39
N PHE A 16 -6.39 -7.78 2.04
CA PHE A 16 -6.21 -6.49 1.40
C PHE A 16 -6.97 -5.41 2.15
N ILE A 17 -6.33 -4.27 2.37
CA ILE A 17 -6.90 -3.09 3.02
C ILE A 17 -6.73 -1.93 2.04
N LEU A 18 -7.85 -1.28 1.69
CA LEU A 18 -7.86 -0.03 0.93
C LEU A 18 -8.24 1.11 1.87
N GLY A 19 -7.51 2.21 1.80
CA GLY A 19 -7.78 3.40 2.59
C GLY A 19 -7.44 4.67 1.83
N GLU A 20 -7.86 5.80 2.38
CA GLU A 20 -7.51 7.13 1.91
C GLU A 20 -6.70 7.83 3.00
N SER A 21 -5.61 8.49 2.60
CA SER A 21 -4.77 9.27 3.51
C SER A 21 -4.21 10.48 2.78
N HIS A 22 -3.48 11.32 3.52
CA HIS A 22 -2.77 12.47 3.01
C HIS A 22 -1.39 12.56 3.66
N PHE A 23 -0.49 13.35 3.05
CA PHE A 23 0.88 13.58 3.52
C PHE A 23 1.81 12.36 3.45
N VAL A 24 3.04 12.59 2.96
CA VAL A 24 4.01 11.52 2.64
C VAL A 24 4.44 10.69 3.86
N LYS A 25 4.33 11.26 5.07
CA LYS A 25 4.64 10.57 6.32
C LYS A 25 3.73 9.36 6.58
N THR A 26 2.56 9.27 5.93
CA THR A 26 1.68 8.08 5.93
C THR A 26 2.46 6.78 5.69
N VAL A 27 3.47 6.80 4.81
CA VAL A 27 4.25 5.61 4.45
C VAL A 27 5.03 5.09 5.66
N GLU A 28 5.75 5.97 6.35
CA GLU A 28 6.53 5.61 7.55
C GLU A 28 5.62 5.27 8.73
N ASP A 29 4.59 6.09 8.98
CA ASP A 29 3.69 5.92 10.11
C ASP A 29 2.91 4.60 10.05
N ILE A 30 2.40 4.22 8.87
CA ILE A 30 1.75 2.92 8.70
C ILE A 30 2.76 1.78 8.80
N HIS A 31 3.97 1.93 8.26
CA HIS A 31 4.99 0.90 8.41
C HIS A 31 5.28 0.61 9.89
N GLU A 32 5.55 1.67 10.66
CA GLU A 32 5.82 1.59 12.10
C GLU A 32 4.63 0.98 12.85
N ALA A 33 3.40 1.42 12.54
CA ALA A 33 2.21 0.86 13.15
C ALA A 33 2.10 -0.66 12.92
N MET A 34 2.37 -1.12 11.70
CA MET A 34 2.31 -2.55 11.34
C MET A 34 3.35 -3.37 12.09
N VAL A 35 4.63 -2.97 12.05
CA VAL A 35 5.72 -3.75 12.67
C VAL A 35 5.67 -3.72 14.20
N ASN A 36 5.14 -2.65 14.79
CA ASN A 36 4.95 -2.55 16.25
C ASN A 36 3.71 -3.31 16.75
N THR A 37 2.74 -3.61 15.88
CA THR A 37 1.52 -4.33 16.26
C THR A 37 1.70 -5.85 16.23
N VAL A 38 2.38 -6.38 15.21
CA VAL A 38 2.58 -7.82 15.04
C VAL A 38 4.05 -8.13 14.76
N PRO A 39 4.77 -8.80 15.69
CA PRO A 39 6.15 -9.22 15.48
C PRO A 39 6.29 -10.10 14.24
N GLY A 40 7.20 -9.75 13.32
CA GLY A 40 7.46 -10.52 12.11
C GLY A 40 6.37 -10.44 11.03
N ILE A 41 5.45 -9.47 11.13
CA ILE A 41 4.40 -9.26 10.12
C ILE A 41 4.98 -9.18 8.70
N LYS A 42 4.25 -9.76 7.74
CA LYS A 42 4.56 -9.71 6.30
C LYS A 42 3.50 -8.89 5.59
N PHE A 43 3.90 -7.73 5.08
CA PHE A 43 3.01 -6.83 4.35
C PHE A 43 3.77 -6.00 3.32
N GLY A 44 3.01 -5.45 2.38
CA GLY A 44 3.43 -4.38 1.48
C GLY A 44 2.41 -3.25 1.51
N LEU A 45 2.89 -2.02 1.45
CA LEU A 45 2.10 -0.80 1.42
C LEU A 45 2.51 0.01 0.19
N ALA A 46 1.52 0.55 -0.52
CA ALA A 46 1.70 1.54 -1.56
C ALA A 46 0.79 2.75 -1.29
N PHE A 47 1.31 3.95 -1.48
CA PHE A 47 0.66 5.23 -1.23
C PHE A 47 0.84 6.15 -2.43
N ASN A 48 -0.26 6.62 -3.01
CA ASN A 48 -0.27 7.48 -4.18
C ASN A 48 -0.12 8.95 -3.77
N GLU A 49 1.08 9.50 -3.92
CA GLU A 49 1.32 10.92 -3.66
C GLU A 49 0.44 11.76 -4.61
N ALA A 50 -0.50 12.53 -4.06
CA ALA A 50 -1.49 13.25 -4.85
C ALA A 50 -0.96 14.55 -5.48
N SER A 51 0.21 15.03 -5.06
CA SER A 51 0.79 16.31 -5.48
C SER A 51 2.29 16.20 -5.76
N GLY A 52 2.91 17.30 -6.20
CA GLY A 52 4.35 17.34 -6.45
C GLY A 52 4.80 16.32 -7.51
N ARG A 53 5.71 15.42 -7.14
CA ARG A 53 6.25 14.40 -8.05
C ARG A 53 5.25 13.29 -8.37
N ARG A 54 4.17 13.16 -7.59
CA ARG A 54 3.07 12.22 -7.80
C ARG A 54 3.54 10.76 -7.95
N LEU A 55 4.47 10.36 -7.08
CA LEU A 55 5.03 9.02 -7.09
C LEU A 55 4.18 8.07 -6.25
N VAL A 56 4.15 6.79 -6.65
CA VAL A 56 3.75 5.71 -5.76
C VAL A 56 4.88 5.49 -4.76
N ARG A 57 4.66 5.92 -3.51
CA ARG A 57 5.55 5.66 -2.38
C ARG A 57 5.21 4.30 -1.80
N TRP A 58 6.19 3.58 -1.29
CA TRP A 58 5.98 2.22 -0.85
C TRP A 58 6.92 1.83 0.27
N THR A 59 6.53 0.83 1.02
CA THR A 59 7.31 0.22 2.10
C THR A 59 6.70 -1.13 2.46
N GLY A 60 7.40 -1.93 3.27
CA GLY A 60 6.90 -3.22 3.72
C GLY A 60 8.03 -4.11 4.22
N THR A 61 7.67 -5.33 4.59
CA THR A 61 8.57 -6.35 5.15
C THR A 61 8.63 -7.62 4.31
N ASP A 62 7.92 -7.62 3.18
CA ASP A 62 7.87 -8.71 2.21
C ASP A 62 7.89 -8.14 0.79
N GLU A 63 8.90 -8.52 0.00
CA GLU A 63 9.14 -7.96 -1.32
C GLU A 63 8.02 -8.28 -2.32
N ALA A 64 7.47 -9.50 -2.28
CA ALA A 64 6.36 -9.90 -3.14
C ALA A 64 5.09 -9.09 -2.83
N MET A 65 4.83 -8.83 -1.54
CA MET A 65 3.70 -7.99 -1.13
C MET A 65 3.90 -6.51 -1.48
N ILE A 66 5.13 -6.00 -1.41
CA ILE A 66 5.47 -4.63 -1.86
C ILE A 66 5.17 -4.47 -3.35
N GLU A 67 5.63 -5.40 -4.18
CA GLU A 67 5.38 -5.34 -5.63
C GLU A 67 3.88 -5.47 -5.95
N LEU A 68 3.16 -6.33 -5.22
CA LEU A 68 1.71 -6.45 -5.36
C LEU A 68 0.98 -5.15 -4.99
N ALA A 69 1.39 -4.48 -3.91
CA ALA A 69 0.80 -3.21 -3.49
C ALA A 69 1.07 -2.11 -4.54
N LYS A 70 2.31 -1.99 -5.03
CA LYS A 70 2.68 -1.04 -6.09
C LYS A 70 1.88 -1.29 -7.37
N LYS A 71 1.72 -2.55 -7.77
CA LYS A 71 0.96 -2.93 -8.96
C LYS A 71 -0.51 -2.51 -8.87
N ASN A 72 -1.16 -2.73 -7.73
CA ASN A 72 -2.56 -2.33 -7.54
C ASN A 72 -2.77 -0.81 -7.39
N ALA A 73 -1.71 -0.06 -7.08
CA ALA A 73 -1.77 1.38 -6.91
C ALA A 73 -1.63 2.16 -8.24
N LEU A 74 -1.17 1.51 -9.30
CA LEU A 74 -0.98 2.04 -10.66
C LEU A 74 -2.16 1.69 -11.58
#